data_AF-A0A550IAP1-F1
#
_entry.id   AF-A0A550IAP1-F1
#
_cell.length_a   1.000
_cell.length_b   1.000
_cell.length_c   1.000
_cell.angle_alpha   90.00
_cell.angle_beta   90.00
_cell.angle_gamma   90.00
#
_symmetry.space_group_name_H-M   'P 1'
#
loop_
_entity.id
_entity.type
_entity.pdbx_description
1 polymer ?
#
loop_
_entity_poly.entity_id
_entity_poly.type
_entity_poly.pdbx_seq_one_letter_code
_entity_poly.pdbx_strand_id
1 'polypeptide(L)'
;TNGMQRRIPDYLAVEGLTVLNTVSSIFSFVLGLSLLPFFYNVWKTAKYGKKVEVDDPWGYGRSLEWATSCPPPRHNFVVLPRIRSEAPAFDLHHPEIGAAAGQLPAPERALR
;
A
#
# COMPACT_ATOMS: atom_id res chain seq x y z
N THR A 1 16.69 -3.75 -35.37
CA THR A 1 16.16 -3.84 -34.00
C THR A 1 17.26 -3.39 -33.06
N ASN A 2 17.20 -2.15 -32.54
CA ASN A 2 18.26 -1.58 -31.71
C ASN A 2 18.07 -2.06 -30.27
N GLY A 3 18.74 -3.14 -29.85
CA GLY A 3 18.58 -3.68 -28.51
C GLY A 3 19.84 -4.40 -28.01
N MET A 4 20.23 -4.10 -26.77
CA MET A 4 21.27 -4.81 -26.05
C MET A 4 20.69 -6.09 -25.42
N GLN A 5 21.39 -7.21 -25.55
CA GLN A 5 21.00 -8.45 -24.84
C GLN A 5 21.20 -8.27 -23.33
N ARG A 6 20.32 -8.88 -22.52
CA ARG A 6 20.44 -8.83 -21.06
C ARG A 6 21.69 -9.59 -20.58
N ARG A 7 22.27 -9.14 -19.45
CA ARG A 7 23.43 -9.78 -18.77
C ARG A 7 24.74 -9.73 -19.55
N ILE A 8 24.92 -8.73 -20.43
CA ILE A 8 26.18 -8.47 -21.11
C ILE A 8 26.93 -7.36 -20.33
N PRO A 9 28.19 -7.58 -19.95
CA PRO A 9 28.95 -6.62 -19.14
C PRO A 9 29.55 -5.45 -19.94
N ASP A 10 29.75 -5.62 -21.25
CA ASP A 10 30.41 -4.65 -22.14
C ASP A 10 29.70 -4.50 -23.49
N TYR A 11 29.92 -3.38 -24.17
CA TYR A 11 29.38 -3.10 -25.50
C TYR A 11 30.38 -2.29 -26.33
N LEU A 12 30.33 -2.41 -27.67
CA LEU A 12 31.22 -1.67 -28.55
C LEU A 12 30.75 -0.22 -28.74
N ALA A 13 31.68 0.74 -28.75
CA ALA A 13 31.35 2.16 -28.91
C ALA A 13 30.64 2.49 -30.25
N VAL A 14 30.84 1.67 -31.28
CA VAL A 14 30.19 1.81 -32.60
C VAL A 14 28.69 1.50 -32.57
N GLU A 15 28.18 0.84 -31.52
CA GLU A 15 26.78 0.43 -31.40
C GLU A 15 25.83 1.56 -30.97
N GLY A 16 26.37 2.75 -30.62
CA GLY A 16 25.56 3.93 -30.27
C GLY A 16 24.80 3.84 -28.94
N LEU A 17 25.03 2.79 -28.14
CA LEU A 17 24.35 2.53 -26.86
C LEU A 17 24.88 3.37 -25.69
N THR A 18 26.01 4.06 -25.86
CA THR A 18 26.68 4.84 -24.80
C THR A 18 25.77 5.89 -24.18
N VAL A 19 24.99 6.63 -24.99
CA VAL A 19 24.10 7.69 -24.49
C VAL A 19 23.00 7.09 -23.62
N LEU A 20 22.35 6.02 -24.09
CA LEU A 20 21.25 5.37 -23.38
C LEU A 20 21.73 4.73 -22.06
N ASN A 21 22.89 4.09 -22.08
CA ASN A 21 23.47 3.51 -20.87
C ASN A 21 23.91 4.58 -19.85
N THR A 22 24.45 5.71 -20.32
CA THR A 22 24.82 6.85 -19.46
C THR A 22 23.59 7.46 -18.79
N VAL A 23 22.52 7.71 -19.56
CA VAL A 23 21.25 8.21 -19.01
C VAL A 23 20.68 7.23 -17.98
N SER A 24 20.63 5.94 -18.30
CA SER A 24 20.15 4.90 -17.37
C SER A 24 20.96 4.86 -16.07
N SER A 25 22.29 5.01 -16.16
CA SER A 25 23.18 5.05 -14.99
C SER A 25 22.89 6.27 -14.11
N ILE A 26 22.73 7.47 -14.70
CA ILE A 26 22.39 8.70 -13.97
C ILE A 26 21.10 8.51 -13.17
N PHE A 27 20.04 8.02 -13.81
CA PHE A 27 18.77 7.80 -13.12
C PHE A 27 18.84 6.68 -12.08
N SER A 28 19.69 5.68 -12.26
CA SER A 28 19.92 4.63 -11.25
C SER A 28 20.56 5.22 -9.98
N PHE A 29 21.52 6.14 -10.11
CA PHE A 29 22.08 6.85 -8.96
C PHE A 29 21.06 7.80 -8.31
N VAL A 30 20.27 8.52 -9.11
CA VAL A 30 19.19 9.38 -8.58
C VAL A 30 18.16 8.54 -7.81
N LEU A 31 17.79 7.37 -8.32
CA LEU A 31 16.90 6.44 -7.64
C LEU A 31 17.53 5.94 -6.32
N GLY A 32 18.81 5.61 -6.33
CA GLY A 32 19.55 5.27 -5.11
C GLY A 32 19.55 6.41 -4.08
N LEU A 33 19.78 7.65 -4.51
CA LEU A 33 19.72 8.83 -3.65
C LEU A 33 18.32 9.10 -3.10
N SER A 34 17.26 8.72 -3.82
CA SER A 34 15.88 8.89 -3.36
C SER A 34 15.54 8.05 -2.12
N LEU A 35 16.35 7.02 -1.82
CA LEU A 35 16.23 6.26 -0.58
C LEU A 35 16.68 7.04 0.66
N LEU A 36 17.55 8.05 0.52
CA LEU A 36 18.01 8.87 1.64
C LEU A 36 16.87 9.63 2.35
N PRO A 37 16.01 10.42 1.66
CA PRO A 37 14.87 11.06 2.31
C PRO A 37 13.86 10.04 2.84
N PHE A 38 13.72 8.87 2.22
CA PHE A 38 12.87 7.78 2.74
C PHE A 38 13.38 7.27 4.09
N PHE A 39 14.66 6.90 4.19
CA PHE A 39 15.25 6.45 5.46
C PHE A 39 15.26 7.54 6.52
N TYR A 40 15.53 8.79 6.13
CA TYR A 40 15.43 9.92 7.03
C TYR A 40 14.01 10.08 7.59
N ASN A 41 12.99 9.97 6.75
CA ASN A 41 11.59 10.05 7.18
C ASN A 41 11.25 8.92 8.15
N VAL A 42 11.61 7.66 7.84
CA VAL A 42 11.41 6.51 8.72
C VAL A 42 12.09 6.70 10.08
N TRP A 43 13.36 7.14 10.09
CA TRP A 43 14.09 7.38 11.33
C TRP A 43 13.45 8.50 12.17
N LYS A 44 13.08 9.61 11.52
CA LYS A 44 12.48 10.76 12.19
C LYS A 44 11.11 10.40 12.77
N THR A 45 10.25 9.72 12.02
CA THR A 45 8.90 9.34 12.48
C THR A 45 8.96 8.24 13.54
N ALA A 46 9.90 7.31 13.47
CA ALA A 46 10.08 6.29 14.50
C ALA A 46 10.52 6.88 15.85
N LYS A 47 11.40 7.88 15.86
CA LYS A 47 11.95 8.45 17.11
C LYS A 47 11.17 9.65 17.65
N TYR A 48 10.61 10.48 16.77
CA TYR A 48 9.98 11.76 17.14
C TYR A 48 8.54 11.91 16.62
N GLY A 49 8.00 10.90 15.93
CA GLY A 49 6.64 10.93 15.42
C GLY A 49 5.61 11.03 16.55
N LYS A 50 4.51 11.74 16.29
CA LYS A 50 3.34 11.72 17.17
C LYS A 50 2.77 10.30 17.17
N LYS A 51 2.51 9.76 18.36
CA LYS A 51 1.83 8.47 18.50
C LYS A 51 0.39 8.63 18.02
N VAL A 52 -0.06 7.67 17.23
CA VAL A 52 -1.46 7.56 16.83
C VAL A 52 -2.20 6.88 17.98
N GLU A 53 -3.30 7.46 18.45
CA GLU A 53 -4.15 6.89 19.52
C GLU A 53 -5.45 6.25 18.97
N VAL A 54 -5.59 6.20 17.64
CA VAL A 54 -6.75 5.70 16.91
C VAL A 54 -6.41 4.35 16.26
N ASP A 55 -7.39 3.44 16.21
CA ASP A 55 -7.25 2.12 15.59
C ASP A 55 -7.01 2.21 14.07
N ASP A 56 -7.66 3.16 13.40
CA ASP A 56 -7.45 3.46 11.97
C ASP A 56 -6.94 4.91 11.76
N PRO A 57 -5.63 5.11 11.52
CA PRO A 57 -5.08 6.44 11.19
C PRO A 57 -5.50 6.98 9.82
N TRP A 58 -5.98 6.14 8.91
CA TRP A 58 -6.33 6.51 7.53
C TRP A 58 -7.85 6.64 7.31
N GLY A 59 -8.64 6.16 8.28
CA GLY A 59 -10.09 6.32 8.38
C GLY A 59 -10.93 5.35 7.54
N TYR A 60 -10.37 4.78 6.46
CA TYR A 60 -11.09 3.92 5.51
C TYR A 60 -10.45 2.52 5.36
N GLY A 61 -9.77 2.05 6.40
CA GLY A 61 -9.17 0.72 6.46
C GLY A 61 -10.21 -0.39 6.33
N ARG A 62 -9.97 -1.36 5.45
CA ARG A 62 -10.97 -2.40 5.09
C ARG A 62 -10.73 -3.71 5.84
N SER A 63 -9.49 -4.18 5.83
CA SER A 63 -9.00 -5.42 6.44
C SER A 63 -9.04 -5.34 7.98
N LEU A 64 -9.06 -6.51 8.63
CA LEU A 64 -9.10 -6.64 10.10
C LEU A 64 -7.93 -5.95 10.82
N GLU A 65 -6.82 -5.69 10.14
CA GLU A 65 -5.65 -4.98 10.70
C GLU A 65 -5.97 -3.55 11.14
N TRP A 66 -7.05 -2.95 10.62
CA TRP A 66 -7.52 -1.61 10.97
C TRP A 66 -8.64 -1.61 12.04
N ALA A 67 -8.93 -2.77 12.61
CA ALA A 67 -9.84 -2.94 13.74
C ALA A 67 -9.11 -3.18 15.08
N THR A 68 -7.78 -3.10 15.09
CA THR A 68 -6.95 -3.24 16.30
C THR A 68 -6.22 -1.94 16.60
N SER A 69 -5.75 -1.80 17.84
CA SER A 69 -5.05 -0.59 18.28
C SER A 69 -3.72 -0.37 17.57
N CYS A 70 -3.31 0.88 17.42
CA CYS A 70 -1.99 1.26 16.94
C CYS A 70 -1.13 1.76 18.12
N PRO A 71 -0.12 1.02 18.62
CA PRO A 71 0.42 -0.26 18.14
C PRO A 71 -0.42 -1.49 18.55
N PRO A 72 -0.35 -2.59 17.78
CA PRO A 72 -1.14 -3.78 18.06
C PRO A 72 -0.68 -4.47 19.36
N PRO A 73 -1.62 -5.02 20.16
CA PRO A 73 -1.28 -5.75 21.37
C PRO A 73 -0.58 -7.08 21.03
N ARG A 74 0.15 -7.67 21.98
CA ARG A 74 0.94 -8.90 21.76
C ARG A 74 0.14 -10.06 21.14
N HIS A 75 -1.14 -10.18 21.46
CA HIS A 75 -2.06 -11.20 20.92
C HIS A 75 -2.88 -10.74 19.70
N ASN A 76 -2.47 -9.66 19.04
CA ASN A 76 -3.09 -9.01 17.86
C ASN A 76 -4.48 -8.41 18.09
N PHE A 77 -5.42 -9.11 18.72
CA PHE A 77 -6.80 -8.65 18.92
C PHE A 77 -7.23 -8.80 20.38
N VAL A 78 -7.85 -7.76 20.95
CA VAL A 78 -8.52 -7.85 22.25
C VAL A 78 -9.93 -8.42 22.09
N VAL A 79 -10.66 -7.96 21.06
CA VAL A 79 -11.99 -8.42 20.69
C VAL A 79 -12.04 -8.55 19.17
N LEU A 80 -12.58 -9.66 18.65
CA LEU A 80 -12.79 -9.81 17.21
C LEU A 80 -14.10 -9.14 16.78
N PRO A 81 -14.08 -8.24 15.78
CA PRO A 81 -15.31 -7.70 15.22
C PRO A 81 -16.06 -8.77 14.42
N ARG A 82 -17.39 -8.65 14.32
CA ARG A 82 -18.20 -9.59 13.55
C ARG A 82 -17.94 -9.40 12.05
N ILE A 83 -17.48 -10.45 11.39
CA ILE A 83 -17.19 -10.44 9.95
C ILE A 83 -18.51 -10.64 9.18
N ARG A 84 -18.96 -9.60 8.49
CA ARG A 84 -20.18 -9.62 7.66
C ARG A 84 -19.92 -9.41 6.17
N SER A 85 -18.74 -8.91 5.82
CA SER A 85 -18.32 -8.63 4.45
C SER A 85 -16.81 -8.84 4.27
N GLU A 86 -16.30 -8.60 3.06
CA GLU A 86 -14.87 -8.55 2.73
C GLU A 86 -14.12 -7.37 3.40
N ALA A 87 -14.85 -6.39 3.94
CA ALA A 87 -14.29 -5.19 4.57
C ALA A 87 -14.76 -5.03 6.04
N PRO A 88 -14.39 -5.97 6.93
CA PRO A 88 -14.92 -6.02 8.30
C PRO A 88 -14.53 -4.82 9.19
N ALA A 89 -13.39 -4.17 8.98
CA ALA A 89 -13.01 -2.98 9.75
C ALA A 89 -13.81 -1.75 9.29
N PHE A 90 -14.05 -1.63 7.98
CA PHE A 90 -14.83 -0.56 7.40
C PHE A 90 -16.31 -0.62 7.84
N ASP A 91 -16.91 -1.81 7.83
CA ASP A 91 -18.31 -2.00 8.30
C ASP A 91 -18.49 -1.65 9.78
N LEU A 92 -17.42 -1.79 10.58
CA LEU A 92 -17.42 -1.45 12.00
C LEU A 92 -17.32 0.06 12.22
N HIS A 93 -16.45 0.74 11.46
CA HIS A 93 -16.24 2.18 11.58
C HIS A 93 -17.29 3.01 10.84
N HIS A 94 -17.96 2.43 9.83
CA HIS A 94 -18.97 3.08 8.98
C HIS A 94 -20.29 2.28 8.90
N PRO A 95 -21.01 2.09 10.01
CA PRO A 95 -22.28 1.35 10.01
C PRO A 95 -23.35 1.97 9.10
N GLU A 96 -23.28 3.28 8.83
CA GLU A 96 -24.17 4.02 7.94
C GLU A 96 -24.09 3.57 6.48
N ILE A 97 -22.92 3.11 6.02
CA ILE A 97 -22.70 2.68 4.63
C ILE A 97 -23.18 1.24 4.44
N GLY A 98 -22.95 0.37 5.44
CA GLY A 98 -23.48 -1.00 5.45
C GLY A 98 -25.02 -1.05 5.53
N ALA A 99 -25.64 -0.11 6.25
CA ALA A 99 -27.11 0.00 6.33
C ALA A 99 -27.74 0.38 4.97
N ALA A 100 -27.09 1.23 4.18
CA ALA A 100 -27.56 1.61 2.85
C ALA A 100 -27.52 0.44 1.85
N ALA A 101 -26.54 -0.47 1.97
CA ALA A 101 -26.43 -1.67 1.13
C ALA A 101 -27.54 -2.70 1.40
N GLY A 102 -28.12 -2.70 2.61
CA GLY A 102 -29.29 -3.52 2.98
C GLY A 102 -30.62 -3.02 2.41
N GLN A 103 -30.65 -1.82 1.80
CA GLN A 103 -31.86 -1.20 1.25
C GLN A 103 -32.00 -1.42 -0.27
N LEU A 104 -31.17 -2.25 -0.89
CA LEU A 104 -31.41 -2.68 -2.27
C LEU A 104 -32.62 -3.63 -2.28
N PRO A 105 -33.69 -3.35 -3.03
CA PRO A 105 -34.81 -4.26 -3.14
C PRO A 105 -34.28 -5.60 -3.64
N ALA A 106 -34.66 -6.69 -2.96
CA ALA A 106 -34.30 -8.04 -3.38
C ALA A 106 -34.61 -8.19 -4.87
N PRO A 107 -33.69 -8.75 -5.70
CA PRO A 107 -33.99 -8.96 -7.11
C PRO A 107 -35.26 -9.79 -7.18
N GLU A 108 -36.29 -9.20 -7.77
CA GLU A 108 -37.60 -9.83 -7.98
C GLU A 108 -37.32 -11.19 -8.59
N ARG A 109 -37.61 -12.25 -7.82
CA ARG A 109 -37.43 -13.63 -8.27
C ARG A 109 -38.03 -13.70 -9.66
N ALA A 110 -37.22 -14.07 -10.64
CA ALA A 110 -37.65 -14.38 -11.99
C ALA A 110 -38.69 -15.51 -11.91
N LEU A 111 -39.95 -15.12 -11.70
CA LEU A 111 -41.12 -15.92 -11.93
C LEU A 111 -41.42 -15.76 -13.42
N ARG A 112 -40.78 -16.62 -14.23
CA ARG A 112 -41.25 -17.15 -15.51
C ARG A 112 -40.28 -18.19 -16.04
#